data_AF-A0A9P8VUL2-F1
#
_entry.id   AF-A0A9P8VUL2-F1
#
_cell.length_a   1.000
_cell.length_b   1.000
_cell.length_c   1.000
_cell.angle_alpha   90.00
_cell.angle_beta   90.00
_cell.angle_gamma   90.00
#
_symmetry.space_group_name_H-M   'P 1'
#
loop_
_entity.id
_entity.type
_entity.pdbx_description
1 polymer ?
#
loop_
_entity_poly.entity_id
_entity_poly.type
_entity_poly.pdbx_seq_one_letter_code
_entity_poly.pdbx_strand_id
1 'polypeptide(L)' 'YAQLIYRAFMSRQDHSMTLQEVYQWFRENTHKAKSESKGWQNSIRHNLSMNA' A
#
# COMPACT_ATOMS: atom_id res chain seq x y z
N TYR A 1 -3.52 -6.97 3.86
CA TYR A 1 -2.86 -5.76 3.32
C TYR A 1 -1.47 -5.58 3.90
N ALA A 2 -1.26 -5.79 5.20
CA ALA A 2 0.05 -5.78 5.87
C ALA A 2 1.22 -6.39 5.07
N GLN A 3 1.12 -7.64 4.59
CA GLN A 3 2.21 -8.27 3.81
C GLN A 3 2.55 -7.54 2.50
N LEU A 4 1.56 -6.97 1.81
CA LEU A 4 1.80 -6.19 0.60
C LEU A 4 2.38 -4.82 0.92
N ILE A 5 1.94 -4.19 2.01
CA ILE A 5 2.52 -2.93 2.52
C ILE A 5 3.98 -3.14 2.91
N TYR A 6 4.30 -4.24 3.60
CA TYR A 6 5.67 -4.62 3.93
C TYR A 6 6.53 -4.77 2.67
N ARG A 7 6.03 -5.49 1.65
CA ARG A 7 6.73 -5.61 0.35
C ARG A 7 6.92 -4.27 -0.34
N ALA A 8 5.94 -3.36 -0.23
CA ALA A 8 6.06 -2.01 -0.77
C ALA A 8 7.23 -1.26 -0.12
N PHE A 9 7.34 -1.28 1.21
CA PHE A 9 8.48 -0.67 1.90
C PHE A 9 9.81 -1.34 1.53
N MET A 10 9.88 -2.67 1.52
CA MET A 10 11.10 -3.40 1.15
C MET A 10 11.52 -3.22 -0.32
N SER A 11 10.64 -2.66 -1.16
CA SER A 11 10.99 -2.36 -2.56
C SER A 11 11.85 -1.10 -2.71
N ARG A 12 11.97 -0.26 -1.67
CA ARG A 12 12.81 0.94 -1.67
C ARG A 12 14.01 0.77 -0.76
N GLN A 13 15.14 1.37 -1.13
CA GLN A 13 16.38 1.32 -0.34
C GLN A 13 16.24 1.99 1.04
N ASP A 14 15.40 3.03 1.14
CA ASP A 14 15.13 3.77 2.38
C ASP A 14 14.04 3.11 3.25
N HIS A 15 13.41 2.03 2.76
CA HIS A 15 12.28 1.35 3.38
C HIS A 15 11.12 2.26 3.80
N SER A 16 11.01 3.45 3.18
CA SER A 16 10.04 4.46 3.57
C SER A 16 9.22 4.91 2.37
N MET A 17 7.91 5.09 2.57
CA MET A 17 7.00 5.57 1.54
C MET A 17 5.96 6.49 2.14
N THR A 18 5.64 7.55 1.43
CA THR A 18 4.42 8.32 1.67
C THR A 18 3.19 7.48 1.31
N LEU A 19 2.03 7.84 1.86
CA LEU A 19 0.77 7.15 1.56
C LEU A 19 0.45 7.14 0.06
N GLN A 20 0.79 8.22 -0.65
CA GLN A 20 0.59 8.31 -2.10
C GLN A 20 1.50 7.36 -2.88
N GLU A 21 2.76 7.20 -2.47
CA GLU A 21 3.68 6.24 -3.07
C GLU A 21 3.22 4.81 -2.82
N VAL A 22 2.70 4.49 -1.63
CA VAL A 22 2.09 3.17 -1.37
C VAL A 22 0.91 2.92 -2.31
N TYR A 23 0.06 3.92 -2.56
CA TYR A 23 -1.02 3.78 -3.53
C TYR A 23 -0.52 3.53 -4.95
N GLN A 24 0.53 4.23 -5.38
CA GLN A 24 1.13 4.03 -6.69
C GLN A 24 1.71 2.62 -6.82
N TRP A 25 2.48 2.18 -5.83
CA TRP A 25 3.05 0.84 -5.80
C TRP A 25 1.97 -0.24 -5.90
N PHE A 26 0.84 -0.08 -5.20
CA PHE A 26 -0.28 -1.02 -5.28
C PHE A 26 -0.93 -1.09 -6.67
N ARG A 27 -0.99 0.03 -7.40
CA ARG A 27 -1.48 0.07 -8.79
C ARG A 27 -0.57 -0.70 -9.74
N GLU A 28 0.74 -0.58 -9.55
CA GLU A 28 1.74 -1.16 -10.43
C GLU A 28 2.02 -2.64 -10.12
N ASN A 29 2.00 -3.01 -8.84
CA ASN A 29 2.54 -4.30 -8.37
C ASN A 29 1.45 -5.27 -7.89
N THR A 30 0.18 -4.89 -7.90
CA THR A 30 -0.91 -5.75 -7.40
C THR A 30 -2.17 -5.68 -8.25
N HIS A 31 -2.94 -6.76 -8.23
CA HIS A 31 -4.30 -6.77 -8.79
C HIS A 31 -5.34 -6.10 -7.87
N LYS A 32 -4.98 -5.73 -6.63
CA LYS A 32 -5.92 -5.18 -5.63
C LYS A 32 -6.39 -3.77 -5.99
N ALA A 33 -5.54 -3.00 -6.68
CA ALA A 33 -5.87 -1.66 -7.13
C ALA A 33 -6.55 -1.61 -8.52
N LYS A 34 -6.94 -2.77 -9.08
CA LYS A 34 -7.65 -2.86 -10.37
C LYS A 34 -9.17 -2.68 -10.25
N SER A 35 -9.71 -2.75 -9.03
CA SER A 35 -11.13 -2.44 -8.79
C SER A 35 -11.35 -0.94 -8.90
N GLU A 36 -12.40 -0.51 -9.61
CA GLU A 36 -12.84 0.89 -9.64
C GLU A 36 -13.26 1.41 -8.25
N SER A 37 -13.53 0.51 -7.31
CA SER A 37 -13.83 0.89 -5.93
C SER A 37 -12.56 1.32 -5.18
N LYS A 38 -12.62 2.48 -4.51
CA LYS A 38 -11.54 2.99 -3.64
C LYS A 38 -11.42 2.23 -2.31
N GLY A 39 -12.09 1.08 -2.15
CA GLY A 39 -12.10 0.30 -0.90
C GLY A 39 -10.70 -0.13 -0.46
N TRP A 40 -9.82 -0.47 -1.42
CA TRP A 40 -8.45 -0.88 -1.15
C TRP A 40 -7.60 0.21 -0.50
N GLN A 41 -7.84 1.49 -0.84
CA GLN A 41 -7.14 2.62 -0.22
C GLN A 41 -7.55 2.75 1.26
N ASN A 42 -8.82 2.48 1.57
CA ASN A 42 -9.30 2.50 2.95
C ASN A 42 -8.67 1.38 3.79
N SER A 43 -8.55 0.18 3.21
CA SER A 43 -7.87 -0.94 3.88
C SER A 43 -6.38 -0.66 4.13
N ILE A 44 -5.69 0.04 3.21
CA ILE A 44 -4.30 0.46 3.41
C ILE A 44 -4.19 1.46 4.57
N ARG A 45 -4.99 2.54 4.56
CA ARG A 45 -4.98 3.54 5.64
C ARG A 45 -5.25 2.91 7.00
N HIS A 46 -6.25 2.04 7.07
CA HIS A 46 -6.58 1.31 8.30
C HIS A 46 -5.42 0.41 8.77
N ASN A 47 -4.75 -0.31 7.87
CA ASN A 47 -3.58 -1.12 8.24
C ASN A 47 -2.42 -0.26 8.75
N LEU A 48 -2.15 0.88 8.11
CA LEU A 48 -1.07 1.78 8.52
C LEU A 48 -1.37 2.45 9.86
N SER A 49 -2.63 2.82 10.15
CA SER A 49 -3.00 3.40 11.44
C SER A 49 -3.05 2.39 12.58
N MET A 50 -3.32 1.11 12.30
CA MET A 50 -3.40 0.05 13.31
C MET A 50 -2.02 -0.54 13.67
N ASN A 51 -1.01 -0.37 12.82
CA ASN A 51 0.34 -0.89 13.03
C ASN A 51 1.36 0.26 13.18
N ALA A 52 0.92 1.39 13.75
CA ALA A 52 1.77 2.52 14.10
C ALA A 52 2.75 2.16 15.23
#